data_AF-A0A4P7JC49-F1
#
_entry.id   AF-A0A4P7JC49-F1
#
_cell.length_a   1.000
_cell.length_b   1.000
_cell.length_c   1.000
_cell.angle_alpha   90.00
_cell.angle_beta   90.00
_cell.angle_gamma   90.00
#
_symmetry.space_group_name_H-M   'P 1'
#
loop_
_entity.id
_entity.type
_entity.pdbx_description
1 polymer ?
#
loop_
_entity_poly.entity_id
_entity_poly.type
_entity_poly.pdbx_seq_one_letter_code
_entity_poly.pdbx_strand_id
1 'polypeptide(L)'
;MKSVKISNEAYTYLQSLAVPFEDTTSTVLDKILDEHKEAYKPQLVSNLQLQSPTGVTMKFGVNDLPNVSFTDIISGSIIDQPVKKRYWNDVLEEIIVLAVSKSSKLDVEAALTLNTVDGEKSLNGYRFVPSAGFSFQGVDAVRACKNISSLSKAFSIPVTLELKWQEKPKAQFAGKTAILELP
;
A
#
# COMPACT_ATOMS: atom_id res chain seq x y z
N MET A 1 31.98 -27.67 8.31
CA MET A 1 32.04 -27.06 6.96
C MET A 1 30.62 -26.91 6.44
N LYS A 2 30.20 -25.71 6.02
CA LYS A 2 28.87 -25.48 5.44
C LYS A 2 28.95 -25.89 3.97
N SER A 3 28.21 -26.93 3.58
CA SER A 3 28.07 -27.36 2.18
C SER A 3 26.81 -26.72 1.62
N VAL A 4 26.96 -25.95 0.55
CA VAL A 4 25.83 -25.39 -0.21
C VAL A 4 25.66 -26.26 -1.44
N LYS A 5 24.47 -26.86 -1.60
CA LYS A 5 24.10 -27.61 -2.80
C LYS A 5 23.32 -26.67 -3.71
N ILE A 6 23.77 -26.55 -4.96
CA ILE A 6 23.09 -25.78 -6.00
C ILE A 6 22.11 -26.73 -6.69
N SER A 7 20.84 -26.34 -6.77
CA SER A 7 19.81 -27.10 -7.50
C SER A 7 20.07 -27.03 -9.01
N ASN A 8 19.70 -28.06 -9.76
CA ASN A 8 19.90 -28.10 -11.22
C ASN A 8 19.26 -26.91 -11.94
N GLU A 9 18.11 -26.43 -11.47
CA GLU A 9 17.43 -25.24 -12.02
C GLU A 9 18.28 -23.97 -11.87
N ALA A 10 18.92 -23.78 -10.72
CA ALA A 10 19.83 -22.66 -10.48
C ALA A 10 21.08 -22.76 -11.37
N TYR A 11 21.55 -23.98 -11.63
CA TYR A 11 22.67 -24.21 -12.55
C TYR A 11 22.31 -23.87 -14.01
N THR A 12 21.12 -24.26 -14.48
CA THR A 12 20.63 -23.91 -15.82
C THR A 12 20.43 -22.41 -15.98
N TYR A 13 19.92 -21.73 -14.95
CA TYR A 13 19.80 -20.28 -14.94
C TYR A 13 21.18 -19.58 -15.06
N LEU A 14 22.17 -20.04 -14.28
CA LEU A 14 23.53 -19.53 -14.35
C LEU A 14 24.16 -19.74 -15.74
N GLN A 15 23.87 -20.87 -16.40
CA GLN A 15 24.32 -21.10 -17.78
C GLN A 15 23.66 -20.17 -18.80
N SER A 16 22.39 -19.78 -18.58
CA SER A 16 21.68 -18.87 -19.49
C SER A 16 22.22 -17.44 -19.47
N LEU A 17 22.87 -17.04 -18.37
CA LEU A 17 23.50 -15.74 -18.19
C LEU A 17 24.98 -15.73 -18.61
N ALA A 18 25.57 -16.89 -18.89
CA ALA A 18 26.96 -17.01 -19.25
C ALA A 18 27.18 -16.68 -20.75
N VAL A 19 28.18 -15.85 -21.05
CA VAL A 19 28.64 -15.67 -22.44
C VAL A 19 29.53 -16.85 -22.82
N PRO A 20 29.28 -17.55 -23.94
CA PRO A 20 30.05 -18.73 -24.33
C PRO A 20 31.54 -18.42 -24.52
N PHE A 21 32.41 -19.30 -24.01
CA PHE A 21 33.88 -19.30 -24.19
C PHE A 21 34.69 -18.21 -23.45
N GLU A 22 34.05 -17.33 -22.67
CA GLU A 22 34.77 -16.34 -21.83
C GLU A 22 34.49 -16.51 -20.33
N ASP A 23 33.30 -16.98 -19.93
CA ASP A 23 32.92 -17.07 -18.52
C ASP A 23 32.89 -18.50 -17.98
N THR A 24 33.62 -18.75 -16.88
CA THR A 24 33.43 -19.96 -16.04
C THR A 24 32.26 -19.76 -15.06
N THR A 25 31.68 -20.85 -14.55
CA THR A 25 30.57 -20.82 -13.57
C THR A 25 30.87 -19.99 -12.32
N SER A 26 32.15 -19.86 -11.94
CA SER A 26 32.56 -19.01 -10.81
C SER A 26 32.50 -17.53 -11.17
N THR A 27 32.95 -17.14 -12.37
CA THR A 27 32.88 -15.75 -12.89
C THR A 27 31.45 -15.25 -13.04
N VAL A 28 30.51 -16.10 -13.50
CA VAL A 28 29.09 -15.74 -13.58
C VAL A 28 28.49 -15.55 -12.19
N LEU A 29 28.88 -16.42 -11.24
CA LEU A 29 28.47 -16.29 -9.85
C LEU A 29 29.01 -14.99 -9.23
N ASP A 30 30.28 -14.65 -9.48
CA ASP A 30 30.88 -13.40 -9.02
C ASP A 30 30.21 -12.17 -9.64
N LYS A 31 29.86 -12.18 -10.95
CA LYS A 31 29.10 -11.10 -11.61
C LYS A 31 27.72 -10.91 -10.98
N ILE A 32 26.97 -11.98 -10.79
CA ILE A 32 25.64 -11.92 -10.14
C ILE A 32 25.78 -11.46 -8.68
N LEU A 33 26.83 -11.89 -7.98
CA LEU A 33 27.11 -11.47 -6.62
C LEU A 33 27.51 -9.99 -6.56
N ASP A 34 28.24 -9.49 -7.56
CA ASP A 34 28.59 -8.08 -7.68
C ASP A 34 27.36 -7.25 -7.99
N GLU A 35 26.53 -7.62 -8.98
CA GLU A 35 25.23 -6.97 -9.24
C GLU A 35 24.32 -6.97 -7.99
N HIS A 36 24.26 -8.07 -7.25
CA HIS A 36 23.54 -8.12 -5.97
C HIS A 36 24.16 -7.25 -4.88
N LYS A 37 25.50 -7.13 -4.83
CA LYS A 37 26.20 -6.24 -3.90
C LYS A 37 26.03 -4.77 -4.29
N GLU A 38 25.93 -4.45 -5.58
CA GLU A 38 25.68 -3.09 -6.06
C GLU A 38 24.25 -2.66 -5.78
N ALA A 39 23.28 -3.55 -5.94
CA ALA A 39 21.91 -3.35 -5.44
C ALA A 39 21.84 -3.20 -3.91
N TYR A 40 22.88 -3.64 -3.20
CA TYR A 40 23.01 -3.56 -1.74
C TYR A 40 24.06 -2.53 -1.28
N LYS A 41 24.56 -1.66 -2.17
CA LYS A 41 25.34 -0.49 -1.75
C LYS A 41 24.36 0.50 -1.12
N PRO A 42 24.47 0.82 0.18
CA PRO A 42 23.70 1.90 0.77
C PRO A 42 24.13 3.20 0.07
N GLN A 43 23.27 3.72 -0.81
CA GLN A 43 23.48 5.03 -1.39
C GLN A 43 23.45 6.05 -0.25
N LEU A 44 24.62 6.62 0.04
CA LEU A 44 24.77 7.87 0.77
C LEU A 44 24.09 8.97 -0.04
N VAL A 45 22.77 9.07 0.12
CA VAL A 45 21.99 10.25 -0.27
C VAL A 45 21.52 10.94 1.00
N SER A 46 22.17 12.08 1.24
CA SER A 46 21.80 13.07 2.24
C SER A 46 20.33 13.46 2.09
N ASN A 47 19.67 13.60 3.25
CA ASN A 47 18.28 14.06 3.46
C ASN A 47 17.19 13.11 2.95
N LEU A 48 16.60 12.33 3.86
CA LEU A 48 15.15 12.02 3.96
C LEU A 48 14.91 11.14 5.20
N GLN A 49 13.71 11.24 5.77
CA GLN A 49 13.27 10.73 7.07
C GLN A 49 13.75 9.32 7.47
N LEU A 50 13.91 9.15 8.79
CA LEU A 50 14.08 7.88 9.51
C LEU A 50 13.23 6.74 8.89
N GLN A 51 13.87 5.88 8.11
CA GLN A 51 13.32 4.56 7.79
C GLN A 51 13.94 3.55 8.75
N SER A 52 13.09 2.97 9.58
CA SER A 52 13.43 1.87 10.47
C SER A 52 13.72 0.59 9.67
N PRO A 53 14.50 -0.35 10.22
CA PRO A 53 15.24 -1.32 9.44
C PRO A 53 14.40 -2.55 9.06
N THR A 54 14.65 -3.07 7.85
CA THR A 54 14.54 -4.50 7.45
C THR A 54 13.29 -5.26 7.90
N GLY A 55 12.26 -5.20 7.07
CA GLY A 55 11.25 -6.24 6.92
C GLY A 55 10.72 -6.16 5.49
N VAL A 56 10.55 -7.30 4.81
CA VAL A 56 9.95 -7.35 3.47
C VAL A 56 8.60 -6.62 3.54
N THR A 57 8.56 -5.38 3.07
CA THR A 57 7.34 -4.56 3.12
C THR A 57 6.47 -5.03 1.99
N MET A 58 5.35 -5.66 2.32
CA MET A 58 4.43 -6.22 1.33
C MET A 58 3.81 -5.06 0.55
N LYS A 59 3.75 -5.16 -0.78
CA LYS A 59 3.08 -4.15 -1.60
C LYS A 59 1.79 -4.75 -2.16
N PHE A 60 0.69 -4.04 -1.99
CA PHE A 60 -0.62 -4.45 -2.49
C PHE A 60 -1.17 -3.37 -3.43
N GLY A 61 -1.72 -3.82 -4.56
CA GLY A 61 -2.42 -2.96 -5.51
C GLY A 61 -3.94 -3.15 -5.43
N VAL A 62 -4.69 -2.34 -6.19
CA VAL A 62 -6.17 -2.42 -6.27
C VAL A 62 -6.71 -3.82 -6.56
N ASN A 63 -5.99 -4.61 -7.37
CA ASN A 63 -6.43 -5.95 -7.78
C ASN A 63 -6.14 -7.03 -6.73
N ASP A 64 -5.30 -6.74 -5.74
CA ASP A 64 -4.89 -7.68 -4.70
C ASP A 64 -5.06 -7.03 -3.32
N LEU A 65 -6.28 -6.58 -3.02
CA LEU A 65 -6.59 -5.93 -1.74
C LEU A 65 -6.54 -6.97 -0.60
N PRO A 66 -5.59 -6.86 0.34
CA PRO A 66 -5.49 -7.79 1.46
C PRO A 66 -6.62 -7.53 2.46
N ASN A 67 -6.84 -8.46 3.40
CA ASN A 67 -7.73 -8.19 4.51
C ASN A 67 -7.06 -7.20 5.46
N VAL A 68 -7.43 -5.93 5.33
CA VAL A 68 -6.97 -4.83 6.18
C VAL A 68 -7.66 -4.78 7.56
N SER A 69 -8.37 -5.85 7.96
CA SER A 69 -8.89 -5.95 9.32
C SER A 69 -7.75 -5.90 10.34
N PHE A 70 -7.96 -5.17 11.43
CA PHE A 70 -6.97 -4.97 12.50
C PHE A 70 -5.66 -4.34 11.99
N THR A 71 -5.74 -3.45 11.00
CA THR A 71 -4.61 -2.63 10.57
C THR A 71 -4.69 -1.23 11.13
N ASP A 72 -3.54 -0.68 11.49
CA ASP A 72 -3.34 0.73 11.78
C ASP A 72 -2.61 1.37 10.60
N ILE A 73 -3.02 2.58 10.22
CA ILE A 73 -2.33 3.34 9.17
C ILE A 73 -1.12 4.03 9.81
N ILE A 74 0.09 3.72 9.35
CA ILE A 74 1.32 4.36 9.87
C ILE A 74 1.50 5.72 9.22
N SER A 75 1.39 5.73 7.90
CA SER A 75 1.61 6.90 7.06
C SER A 75 0.84 6.75 5.76
N GLY A 76 0.72 7.82 5.00
CA GLY A 76 0.08 7.76 3.69
C GLY A 76 0.05 9.12 3.03
N SER A 77 -0.20 9.12 1.73
CA SER A 77 -0.34 10.30 0.90
C SER A 77 -1.51 10.14 -0.07
N ILE A 78 -2.32 11.19 -0.21
CA ILE A 78 -3.39 11.31 -1.19
C ILE A 78 -3.03 12.49 -2.10
N ILE A 79 -2.87 12.27 -3.41
CA ILE A 79 -2.42 13.31 -4.37
C ILE A 79 -1.17 14.05 -3.83
N ASP A 80 -0.17 13.29 -3.41
CA ASP A 80 1.09 13.79 -2.81
C ASP A 80 0.93 14.61 -1.50
N GLN A 81 -0.28 14.73 -0.96
CA GLN A 81 -0.52 15.36 0.34
C GLN A 81 -0.50 14.31 1.45
N PRO A 82 0.28 14.51 2.52
CA PRO A 82 0.31 13.57 3.63
C PRO A 82 -1.05 13.53 4.33
N VAL A 83 -1.54 12.32 4.58
CA VAL A 83 -2.80 12.09 5.30
C VAL A 83 -2.64 12.62 6.73
N LYS A 84 -3.53 13.53 7.15
CA LYS A 84 -3.43 14.15 8.48
C LYS A 84 -3.78 13.18 9.59
N LYS A 85 -4.67 12.22 9.31
CA LYS A 85 -5.23 11.30 10.29
C LYS A 85 -5.02 9.85 9.88
N ARG A 86 -4.62 9.04 10.85
CA ARG A 86 -4.20 7.65 10.66
C ARG A 86 -5.34 6.62 10.78
N TYR A 87 -6.59 7.05 10.61
CA TYR A 87 -7.75 6.18 10.72
C TYR A 87 -8.45 6.05 9.37
N TRP A 88 -8.86 4.83 9.04
CA TRP A 88 -9.52 4.51 7.78
C TRP A 88 -10.72 5.39 7.44
N ASN A 89 -11.58 5.69 8.40
CA ASN A 89 -12.75 6.56 8.17
C ASN A 89 -12.35 8.02 7.94
N ASP A 90 -11.25 8.49 8.53
CA ASP A 90 -10.74 9.85 8.28
C ASP A 90 -10.08 9.94 6.90
N VAL A 91 -9.34 8.91 6.46
CA VAL A 91 -8.79 8.85 5.09
C VAL A 91 -9.92 8.82 4.06
N LEU A 92 -10.98 8.04 4.33
CA LEU A 92 -12.16 7.99 3.48
C LEU A 92 -12.84 9.36 3.38
N GLU A 93 -12.97 10.08 4.50
CA GLU A 93 -13.49 11.45 4.52
C GLU A 93 -12.65 12.40 3.65
N GLU A 94 -11.32 12.36 3.77
CA GLU A 94 -10.42 13.19 2.94
C GLU A 94 -10.57 12.89 1.44
N ILE A 95 -10.71 11.61 1.07
CA ILE A 95 -10.92 11.21 -0.32
C ILE A 95 -12.30 11.63 -0.83
N ILE A 96 -13.36 11.55 0.00
CA ILE A 96 -14.69 12.04 -0.36
C ILE A 96 -14.65 13.55 -0.63
N VAL A 97 -13.96 14.32 0.22
CA VAL A 97 -13.80 15.78 0.01
C VAL A 97 -13.11 16.07 -1.33
N LEU A 98 -12.06 15.32 -1.67
CA LEU A 98 -11.36 15.47 -2.94
C LEU A 98 -12.19 15.02 -4.14
N ALA A 99 -12.95 13.93 -4.00
CA ALA A 99 -13.82 13.42 -5.05
C ALA A 99 -14.95 14.41 -5.37
N VAL A 100 -15.60 14.99 -4.36
CA VAL A 100 -16.62 16.03 -4.56
C VAL A 100 -16.02 17.34 -5.10
N SER A 101 -14.74 17.60 -4.84
CA SER A 101 -14.07 18.75 -5.46
C SER A 101 -13.82 18.54 -6.96
N LYS A 102 -13.76 17.29 -7.42
CA LYS A 102 -13.54 16.92 -8.83
C LYS A 102 -14.84 16.58 -9.58
N SER A 103 -15.90 16.20 -8.88
CA SER A 103 -17.13 15.66 -9.47
C SER A 103 -18.36 15.99 -8.62
N SER A 104 -19.55 15.69 -9.13
CA SER A 104 -20.79 16.04 -8.43
C SER A 104 -20.99 15.14 -7.22
N LYS A 105 -21.69 15.66 -6.19
CA LYS A 105 -22.11 14.87 -5.02
C LYS A 105 -22.73 13.52 -5.42
N LEU A 106 -23.63 13.53 -6.39
CA LEU A 106 -24.34 12.33 -6.86
C LEU A 106 -23.40 11.26 -7.42
N ASP A 107 -22.34 11.66 -8.12
CA ASP A 107 -21.35 10.73 -8.68
C ASP A 107 -20.55 10.05 -7.56
N VAL A 108 -20.19 10.82 -6.54
CA VAL A 108 -19.47 10.31 -5.36
C VAL A 108 -20.36 9.37 -4.56
N GLU A 109 -21.62 9.73 -4.33
CA GLU A 109 -22.59 8.85 -3.65
C GLU A 109 -22.85 7.57 -4.44
N ALA A 110 -22.91 7.63 -5.78
CA ALA A 110 -23.06 6.45 -6.63
C ALA A 110 -21.83 5.52 -6.60
N ALA A 111 -20.63 6.08 -6.41
CA ALA A 111 -19.39 5.31 -6.29
C ALA A 111 -19.22 4.68 -4.88
N LEU A 112 -19.90 5.24 -3.87
CA LEU A 112 -19.89 4.76 -2.51
C LEU A 112 -20.81 3.54 -2.33
N THR A 113 -20.34 2.55 -1.58
CA THR A 113 -21.10 1.33 -1.21
C THR A 113 -21.62 1.37 0.23
N LEU A 114 -21.69 2.56 0.80
CA LEU A 114 -22.06 2.81 2.20
C LEU A 114 -23.33 3.65 2.29
N ASN A 115 -23.95 3.68 3.47
CA ASN A 115 -25.12 4.51 3.70
C ASN A 115 -24.69 5.97 3.87
N THR A 116 -25.14 6.83 2.95
CA THR A 116 -25.06 8.28 3.08
C THR A 116 -26.42 8.86 3.47
N VAL A 117 -26.41 10.01 4.13
CA VAL A 117 -27.60 10.78 4.50
C VAL A 117 -27.34 12.24 4.16
N ASP A 118 -28.26 12.86 3.43
CA ASP A 118 -28.22 14.30 3.17
C ASP A 118 -28.20 15.13 4.44
N GLY A 119 -27.33 16.16 4.45
CA GLY A 119 -27.21 17.09 5.56
C GLY A 119 -26.35 16.59 6.73
N GLU A 120 -26.36 17.39 7.80
CA GLU A 120 -25.54 17.17 8.99
C GLU A 120 -26.19 16.14 9.91
N LYS A 121 -25.51 15.00 10.08
CA LYS A 121 -25.91 13.94 10.99
C LYS A 121 -24.66 13.39 11.67
N SER A 122 -24.56 13.63 12.98
CA SER A 122 -23.44 13.15 13.81
C SER A 122 -23.84 12.02 14.77
N LEU A 123 -25.11 11.60 14.75
CA LEU A 123 -25.64 10.54 15.61
C LEU A 123 -25.37 9.15 15.03
N ASN A 124 -25.21 8.14 15.89
CA ASN A 124 -25.05 6.73 15.52
C ASN A 124 -23.81 6.40 14.66
N GLY A 125 -22.70 7.12 14.88
CA GLY A 125 -21.45 6.89 14.15
C GLY A 125 -21.45 7.43 12.73
N TYR A 126 -22.39 8.33 12.41
CA TYR A 126 -22.34 9.12 11.19
C TYR A 126 -21.33 10.25 11.33
N ARG A 127 -20.64 10.53 10.22
CA ARG A 127 -19.67 11.59 10.08
C ARG A 127 -20.14 12.52 8.99
N PHE A 128 -20.37 13.78 9.36
CA PHE A 128 -20.76 14.81 8.40
C PHE A 128 -19.52 15.32 7.66
N VAL A 129 -19.61 15.40 6.33
CA VAL A 129 -18.56 15.94 5.47
C VAL A 129 -19.05 17.27 4.89
N PRO A 130 -18.64 18.41 5.44
CA PRO A 130 -19.15 19.72 5.03
C PRO A 130 -18.98 20.00 3.54
N SER A 131 -17.82 19.64 2.97
CA SER A 131 -17.54 19.84 1.53
C SER A 131 -18.43 18.99 0.63
N ALA A 132 -18.94 17.86 1.12
CA ALA A 132 -19.79 16.97 0.37
C ALA A 132 -21.29 17.25 0.57
N GLY A 133 -21.65 17.95 1.66
CA GLY A 133 -23.04 18.23 2.01
C GLY A 133 -23.86 16.98 2.40
N PHE A 134 -23.18 15.89 2.78
CA PHE A 134 -23.81 14.68 3.29
C PHE A 134 -22.99 14.07 4.43
N SER A 135 -23.64 13.21 5.20
CA SER A 135 -23.04 12.42 6.26
C SER A 135 -22.92 10.96 5.83
N PHE A 136 -21.78 10.32 6.10
CA PHE A 136 -21.60 8.89 5.86
C PHE A 136 -21.54 8.11 7.17
N GLN A 137 -22.04 6.88 7.18
CA GLN A 137 -21.89 6.01 8.33
C GLN A 137 -20.47 5.44 8.40
N GLY A 138 -19.81 5.57 9.55
CA GLY A 138 -18.49 4.98 9.76
C GLY A 138 -18.52 3.45 9.59
N VAL A 139 -17.51 2.93 8.89
CA VAL A 139 -17.40 1.51 8.57
C VAL A 139 -16.10 0.90 9.10
N ASP A 140 -16.01 -0.43 9.08
CA ASP A 140 -14.78 -1.14 9.37
C ASP A 140 -13.68 -0.87 8.33
N ALA A 141 -12.43 -1.17 8.69
CA ALA A 141 -11.25 -0.93 7.85
C ALA A 141 -11.36 -1.56 6.45
N VAL A 142 -11.94 -2.77 6.34
CA VAL A 142 -12.05 -3.47 5.05
C VAL A 142 -13.03 -2.76 4.15
N ARG A 143 -14.21 -2.39 4.68
CA ARG A 143 -15.21 -1.62 3.92
C ARG A 143 -14.69 -0.22 3.57
N ALA A 144 -14.00 0.45 4.49
CA ALA A 144 -13.40 1.75 4.21
C ALA A 144 -12.39 1.65 3.07
N CYS A 145 -11.46 0.70 3.13
CA CYS A 145 -10.46 0.46 2.10
C CYS A 145 -11.08 0.16 0.73
N LYS A 146 -12.15 -0.65 0.67
CA LYS A 146 -12.90 -0.90 -0.57
C LYS A 146 -13.49 0.39 -1.15
N ASN A 147 -14.13 1.21 -0.33
CA ASN A 147 -14.69 2.48 -0.78
C ASN A 147 -13.60 3.45 -1.24
N ILE A 148 -12.49 3.54 -0.50
CA ILE A 148 -11.31 4.31 -0.89
C ILE A 148 -10.81 3.86 -2.27
N SER A 149 -10.65 2.54 -2.48
CA SER A 149 -10.22 2.00 -3.76
C SER A 149 -11.22 2.26 -4.90
N SER A 150 -12.52 2.18 -4.63
CA SER A 150 -13.55 2.51 -5.62
C SER A 150 -13.50 3.99 -6.01
N LEU A 151 -13.39 4.89 -5.03
CA LEU A 151 -13.28 6.34 -5.26
C LEU A 151 -11.98 6.70 -5.99
N SER A 152 -10.86 6.13 -5.56
CA SER A 152 -9.55 6.25 -6.21
C SER A 152 -9.66 5.95 -7.70
N LYS A 153 -10.21 4.78 -8.04
CA LYS A 153 -10.39 4.33 -9.43
C LYS A 153 -11.41 5.18 -10.22
N ALA A 154 -12.52 5.57 -9.59
CA ALA A 154 -13.57 6.34 -10.25
C ALA A 154 -13.13 7.76 -10.59
N PHE A 155 -12.33 8.39 -9.73
CA PHE A 155 -11.95 9.80 -9.83
C PHE A 155 -10.45 10.02 -10.14
N SER A 156 -9.71 8.93 -10.39
CA SER A 156 -8.25 8.92 -10.63
C SER A 156 -7.49 9.70 -9.57
N ILE A 157 -7.74 9.35 -8.32
CA ILE A 157 -7.12 9.97 -7.14
C ILE A 157 -6.03 9.00 -6.66
N PRO A 158 -4.74 9.27 -6.91
CA PRO A 158 -3.68 8.39 -6.44
C PRO A 158 -3.61 8.42 -4.91
N VAL A 159 -3.62 7.23 -4.30
CA VAL A 159 -3.59 7.04 -2.85
C VAL A 159 -2.53 6.00 -2.50
N THR A 160 -1.59 6.39 -1.66
CA THR A 160 -0.57 5.49 -1.11
C THR A 160 -0.74 5.45 0.40
N LEU A 161 -0.97 4.27 0.98
CA LEU A 161 -1.13 4.08 2.42
C LEU A 161 -0.15 3.04 2.94
N GLU A 162 0.58 3.37 3.98
CA GLU A 162 1.39 2.42 4.74
C GLU A 162 0.57 1.91 5.92
N LEU A 163 0.42 0.60 5.99
CA LEU A 163 -0.44 -0.12 6.92
C LEU A 163 0.41 -1.07 7.75
N LYS A 164 0.08 -1.20 9.04
CA LYS A 164 0.65 -2.24 9.90
C LYS A 164 -0.47 -3.04 10.53
N TRP A 165 -0.41 -4.37 10.41
CA TRP A 165 -1.32 -5.24 11.13
C TRP A 165 -0.94 -5.27 12.61
N GLN A 166 -1.93 -5.09 13.46
CA GLN A 166 -1.79 -5.26 14.90
C GLN A 166 -1.32 -6.69 15.22
N GLU A 167 -0.60 -6.85 16.33
CA GLU A 167 -0.18 -8.15 16.87
C GLU A 167 -1.37 -8.88 17.51
N LYS A 168 -2.38 -9.20 16.69
CA LYS A 168 -3.58 -9.94 17.09
C LYS A 168 -3.63 -11.26 16.36
N PRO A 169 -4.08 -12.34 17.01
CA PRO A 169 -4.19 -13.66 16.38
C PRO A 169 -5.23 -13.72 15.25
N LYS A 170 -6.14 -12.74 15.17
CA LYS A 170 -7.13 -12.58 14.10
C LYS A 170 -6.66 -11.72 12.92
N ALA A 171 -5.48 -11.11 13.02
CA ALA A 171 -4.90 -10.32 11.95
C ALA A 171 -4.27 -11.24 10.90
N GLN A 172 -4.53 -10.99 9.61
CA GLN A 172 -4.01 -11.83 8.51
C GLN A 172 -2.48 -11.88 8.50
N PHE A 173 -1.83 -10.75 8.81
CA PHE A 173 -0.37 -10.62 8.81
C PHE A 173 0.12 -9.94 10.09
N ALA A 174 -0.22 -10.49 11.26
CA ALA A 174 0.13 -9.92 12.57
C ALA A 174 1.57 -9.39 12.65
N GLY A 175 1.73 -8.11 13.01
CA GLY A 175 3.03 -7.44 13.19
C GLY A 175 3.74 -7.03 11.89
N LYS A 176 3.22 -7.40 10.71
CA LYS A 176 3.82 -7.00 9.42
C LYS A 176 3.32 -5.64 8.96
N THR A 177 4.15 -5.00 8.14
CA THR A 177 3.85 -3.75 7.45
C THR A 177 3.63 -4.01 5.97
N ALA A 178 2.68 -3.30 5.37
CA ALA A 178 2.48 -3.26 3.94
C ALA A 178 2.22 -1.84 3.44
N ILE A 179 2.49 -1.64 2.15
CA ILE A 179 2.13 -0.44 1.42
C ILE A 179 0.99 -0.82 0.47
N LEU A 180 -0.08 -0.04 0.52
CA LEU A 180 -1.23 -0.11 -0.37
C LEU A 180 -1.14 1.05 -1.37
N GLU A 181 -1.05 0.72 -2.65
CA GLU A 181 -0.98 1.69 -3.74
C GLU A 181 -2.25 1.59 -4.60
N LEU A 182 -2.99 2.70 -4.68
CA LEU A 182 -4.24 2.82 -5.43
C LEU A 182 -4.08 3.93 -6.50
N PRO A 183 -4.54 3.71 -7.74
CA PRO A 183 -4.43 4.60 -8.88
C PRO A 183 -5.49 5.70 -8.90
#